data_AF-A0A840CKN4-F1
#
_entry.id   AF-A0A840CKN4-F1
#
_cell.length_a   1.000
_cell.length_b   1.000
_cell.length_c   1.000
_cell.angle_alpha   90.00
_cell.angle_beta   90.00
_cell.angle_gamma   90.00
#
_symmetry.space_group_name_H-M   'P 1'
#
loop_
_entity.id
_entity.type
_entity.pdbx_description
1 polymer ?
#
loop_
_entity_poly.entity_id
_entity_poly.type
_entity_poly.pdbx_seq_one_letter_code
_entity_poly.pdbx_strand_id
1 'polypeptide(L)'
;MSLQAKIENALPKDKLMHFCIGLLLTQLAYLWVWLILLPVIAGLIKELYDRFVRKTGFDWWDILATVLGCVPVGIVIFIIRFME
;
A
#
# COMPACT_ATOMS: atom_id res chain seq x y z
N MET A 1 -20.69 8.47 -21.44
CA MET A 1 -19.72 7.95 -20.47
C MET A 1 -20.45 7.70 -19.16
N SER A 2 -20.50 6.46 -18.67
CA SER A 2 -21.20 6.11 -17.43
C SER A 2 -20.54 6.79 -16.22
N LEU A 3 -21.29 7.02 -15.14
CA LEU A 3 -20.77 7.60 -13.90
C LEU A 3 -19.58 6.77 -13.37
N GLN A 4 -19.67 5.46 -13.50
CA GLN A 4 -18.61 4.51 -13.17
C GLN A 4 -17.31 4.78 -13.95
N ALA A 5 -17.39 5.01 -15.27
CA ALA A 5 -16.22 5.30 -16.10
C ALA A 5 -15.58 6.66 -15.78
N LYS A 6 -16.34 7.63 -15.24
CA LYS A 6 -15.78 8.89 -14.73
C LYS A 6 -15.03 8.69 -13.42
N ILE A 7 -15.54 7.86 -12.52
CA ILE A 7 -14.89 7.53 -11.24
C ILE A 7 -13.62 6.70 -11.50
N GLU A 8 -13.69 5.70 -12.39
CA GLU A 8 -12.54 4.87 -12.77
C GLU A 8 -11.43 5.65 -13.50
N ASN A 9 -11.79 6.69 -14.29
CA ASN A 9 -10.79 7.60 -14.85
C ASN A 9 -10.23 8.60 -13.83
N ALA A 10 -11.02 8.98 -12.82
CA ALA A 10 -10.59 9.90 -11.77
C ALA A 10 -9.68 9.22 -10.74
N LEU A 11 -9.88 7.93 -10.48
CA LEU A 11 -9.06 7.14 -9.55
C LEU A 11 -8.56 5.87 -10.25
N PRO A 12 -7.25 5.78 -10.54
CA PRO A 12 -6.69 4.58 -11.14
C PRO A 12 -6.91 3.40 -10.19
N LYS A 13 -7.69 2.40 -10.64
CA LYS A 13 -8.02 1.20 -9.86
C LYS A 13 -6.78 0.51 -9.28
N ASP A 14 -5.67 0.56 -10.01
CA ASP A 14 -4.39 -0.02 -9.63
C ASP A 14 -3.82 0.61 -8.34
N LYS A 15 -3.84 1.96 -8.25
CA LYS A 15 -3.40 2.71 -7.06
C LYS A 15 -4.27 2.42 -5.84
N LEU A 16 -5.57 2.26 -6.05
CA LEU A 16 -6.49 1.88 -4.97
C LEU A 16 -6.17 0.48 -4.43
N MET A 17 -5.83 -0.47 -5.32
CA MET A 17 -5.43 -1.81 -4.92
C MET A 17 -4.12 -1.78 -4.12
N HIS A 18 -3.15 -0.97 -4.54
CA HIS A 18 -1.91 -0.74 -3.80
C HIS A 18 -2.12 -0.18 -2.41
N PHE A 19 -3.05 0.75 -2.27
CA PHE A 19 -3.47 1.29 -0.97
C PHE A 19 -4.10 0.21 -0.08
N CYS A 20 -5.04 -0.57 -0.61
CA CYS A 20 -5.71 -1.65 0.14
C CYS A 20 -4.73 -2.74 0.59
N ILE A 21 -3.76 -3.10 -0.25
CA ILE A 21 -2.70 -4.07 0.11
C ILE A 21 -1.85 -3.51 1.26
N GLY A 22 -1.45 -2.24 1.18
CA GLY A 22 -0.73 -1.57 2.27
C GLY A 22 -1.50 -1.62 3.59
N LEU A 23 -2.81 -1.34 3.54
CA LEU A 23 -3.69 -1.39 4.69
C LEU A 23 -3.78 -2.80 5.28
N LEU A 24 -4.03 -3.83 4.47
CA LEU A 24 -4.15 -5.22 4.91
C LEU A 24 -2.85 -5.76 5.52
N LEU A 25 -1.72 -5.55 4.85
CA LEU A 25 -0.42 -6.04 5.33
C LEU A 25 0.01 -5.35 6.63
N THR A 26 -0.33 -4.08 6.81
CA THR A 26 0.01 -3.33 8.04
C THR A 26 -0.73 -3.88 9.26
N GLN A 27 -1.88 -4.54 9.12
CA GLN A 27 -2.60 -5.14 10.26
C GLN A 27 -1.76 -6.22 10.95
N LEU A 28 -0.85 -6.89 10.24
CA LEU A 28 0.08 -7.85 10.83
C LEU A 28 1.00 -7.21 11.87
N ALA A 29 1.22 -5.89 11.82
CA ALA A 29 1.99 -5.18 12.84
C ALA A 29 1.36 -5.23 14.24
N TYR A 30 0.07 -5.59 14.34
CA TYR A 30 -0.58 -5.86 15.63
C TYR A 30 0.03 -7.09 16.34
N LEU A 31 0.43 -8.11 15.58
CA LEU A 31 1.10 -9.30 16.11
C LEU A 31 2.54 -8.98 16.50
N TRP A 32 3.24 -8.24 15.64
CA TRP A 32 4.63 -7.84 15.87
C TRP A 32 4.96 -6.53 15.15
N VAL A 33 5.32 -5.50 15.91
CA VAL A 33 5.48 -4.12 15.39
C VAL A 33 6.40 -4.00 14.17
N TRP A 34 7.43 -4.84 14.07
CA TRP A 34 8.37 -4.84 12.94
C TRP A 34 7.74 -5.24 11.61
N LEU A 35 6.58 -5.90 11.62
CA LEU A 35 5.83 -6.27 10.41
C LEU A 35 5.25 -5.04 9.69
N ILE A 36 5.31 -3.84 10.27
CA ILE A 36 4.98 -2.59 9.56
C ILE A 36 5.86 -2.33 8.33
N LEU A 37 7.07 -2.89 8.30
CA LEU A 37 7.98 -2.79 7.15
C LEU A 37 7.59 -3.73 6.00
N LEU A 38 6.78 -4.75 6.27
CA LEU A 38 6.39 -5.78 5.31
C LEU A 38 5.67 -5.21 4.08
N PRO A 39 4.65 -4.32 4.20
CA PRO A 39 4.04 -3.69 3.02
C PRO A 39 5.01 -2.86 2.19
N VAL A 40 5.95 -2.16 2.83
CA VAL A 40 6.95 -1.33 2.14
C VAL A 40 7.93 -2.22 1.35
N ILE A 41 8.42 -3.28 1.98
CA ILE A 41 9.32 -4.25 1.35
C ILE A 41 8.59 -4.99 0.23
N ALA A 42 7.36 -5.43 0.44
CA ALA A 42 6.56 -6.12 -0.59
C ALA A 42 6.29 -5.21 -1.79
N GLY A 43 5.94 -3.93 -1.56
CA GLY A 43 5.77 -2.95 -2.63
C GLY A 43 7.06 -2.70 -3.42
N LEU A 44 8.19 -2.52 -2.72
CA LEU A 44 9.50 -2.37 -3.37
C LEU A 44 9.90 -3.61 -4.17
N ILE A 45 9.72 -4.82 -3.63
CA ILE A 45 10.06 -6.07 -4.32
C ILE A 45 9.19 -6.23 -5.57
N LYS A 46 7.88 -5.94 -5.51
CA LYS A 46 7.00 -5.97 -6.69
C LYS A 46 7.52 -5.03 -7.76
N GLU A 47 7.85 -3.79 -7.40
CA GLU A 47 8.28 -2.79 -8.38
C GLU A 47 9.66 -3.11 -8.98
N LEU A 48 10.57 -3.65 -8.16
CA LEU A 48 11.85 -4.17 -8.64
C LEU A 48 11.63 -5.38 -9.58
N TYR A 49 10.72 -6.29 -9.23
CA TYR A 49 10.38 -7.43 -10.07
C TYR A 49 9.80 -7.00 -11.41
N ASP A 50 8.86 -6.06 -11.40
CA ASP A 50 8.26 -5.50 -12.61
C ASP A 50 9.33 -4.82 -13.50
N ARG A 51 10.25 -4.07 -12.91
CA ARG A 51 11.36 -3.44 -13.62
C ARG A 51 12.38 -4.44 -14.20
N PHE A 52 12.82 -5.42 -13.41
CA PHE A 52 13.92 -6.31 -13.80
C PHE A 52 13.46 -7.53 -14.60
N VAL A 53 12.29 -8.09 -14.29
CA VAL A 53 11.77 -9.31 -14.90
C VAL A 53 10.79 -8.97 -16.03
N ARG A 54 9.83 -8.07 -15.78
CA ARG A 54 8.81 -7.71 -16.78
C ARG A 54 9.21 -6.56 -17.69
N LYS A 55 10.32 -5.88 -17.38
CA LYS A 55 10.83 -4.70 -18.10
C LYS A 55 9.77 -3.60 -18.26
N THR A 56 8.82 -3.54 -17.34
CA THR A 56 7.84 -2.46 -17.24
C THR A 56 8.44 -1.29 -16.47
N GLY A 57 7.89 -0.09 -16.66
CA GLY A 57 8.37 1.11 -15.96
C GLY A 57 8.21 0.97 -14.45
N PHE A 58 9.06 1.68 -13.69
CA PHE A 58 9.00 1.75 -12.23
C PHE A 58 8.02 2.86 -11.82
N ASP A 59 6.88 2.51 -11.22
CA ASP A 59 5.89 3.46 -10.72
C ASP A 59 6.09 3.77 -9.22
N TRP A 60 6.63 4.94 -8.95
CA TRP A 60 6.76 5.47 -7.60
C TRP A 60 5.40 5.75 -6.93
N TRP A 61 4.34 5.96 -7.71
CA TRP A 61 3.01 6.21 -7.16
C TRP A 61 2.40 4.97 -6.52
N ASP A 62 2.74 3.77 -6.97
CA ASP A 62 2.25 2.52 -6.39
C ASP A 62 2.87 2.27 -5.01
N ILE A 63 4.18 2.53 -4.88
CA ILE A 63 4.87 2.53 -3.59
C ILE A 63 4.25 3.57 -2.66
N LEU A 64 4.03 4.79 -3.15
CA LEU A 64 3.42 5.85 -2.36
C LEU A 64 2.01 5.48 -1.90
N ALA A 65 1.19 4.89 -2.78
CA ALA A 65 -0.15 4.42 -2.44
C ALA A 65 -0.12 3.33 -1.36
N THR A 66 0.80 2.38 -1.47
CA THR A 66 0.99 1.34 -0.43
C THR A 66 1.43 1.96 0.90
N VAL A 67 2.36 2.92 0.90
CA VAL A 67 2.79 3.62 2.13
C VAL A 67 1.64 4.41 2.75
N LEU A 68 0.84 5.12 1.95
CA LEU A 68 -0.33 5.85 2.42
C LEU A 68 -1.38 4.91 3.05
N GLY A 69 -1.52 3.69 2.53
CA GLY A 69 -2.37 2.65 3.13
C GLY A 69 -1.91 2.20 4.52
N CYS A 70 -0.61 2.29 4.80
CA CYS A 70 -0.04 1.91 6.09
C CYS A 70 -0.34 2.93 7.19
N VAL A 71 -0.40 4.23 6.84
CA VAL A 71 -0.56 5.34 7.79
C VAL A 71 -1.76 5.18 8.74
N PRO A 72 -3.01 4.97 8.28
CA PRO A 72 -4.16 4.90 9.19
C PRO A 72 -4.06 3.72 10.16
N VAL A 73 -3.62 2.56 9.69
CA VAL A 73 -3.45 1.37 10.54
C VAL A 73 -2.28 1.55 11.51
N GLY A 74 -1.18 2.14 11.05
CA GLY A 74 -0.02 2.46 11.88
C GLY A 74 -0.37 3.42 13.02
N ILE A 75 -1.18 4.44 12.75
CA ILE A 75 -1.70 5.36 13.79
C ILE A 75 -2.54 4.60 14.81
N VAL A 76 -3.48 3.77 14.36
CA VAL A 76 -4.35 2.98 15.26
C VAL A 76 -3.51 2.06 16.15
N ILE A 77 -2.55 1.32 15.56
CA ILE A 77 -1.66 0.43 16.32
C ILE A 77 -0.80 1.23 17.29
N PHE A 78 -0.29 2.39 16.90
CA PHE A 78 0.51 3.25 17.77
C PHE A 78 -0.31 3.70 18.99
N ILE A 79 -1.55 4.16 18.79
CA ILE A 79 -2.44 4.56 19.87
C ILE A 79 -2.68 3.37 20.82
N ILE A 80 -3.08 2.20 20.29
CA ILE A 80 -3.34 1.01 21.12
C ILE A 80 -2.11 0.58 21.91
N ARG A 81 -0.91 0.62 21.31
CA ARG A 81 0.30 0.05 21.92
C ARG A 81 1.03 0.98 22.88
N PHE A 82 0.87 2.31 22.73
CA PHE A 82 1.65 3.31 23.47
C PHE A 82 0.80 4.26 24.32
N MET A 83 -0.52 4.31 24.13
CA MET A 83 -1.43 5.13 24.95
C MET A 83 -2.30 4.30 25.91
N GLU A 84 -2.11 2.98 25.96
CA GLU A 84 -2.58 2.08 27.03
C GLU A 84 -1.49 1.90 28.08
#